data_AF-A0A7C5C6A9-F1
#
_entry.id   AF-A0A7C5C6A9-F1
#
_cell.length_a   1.000
_cell.length_b   1.000
_cell.length_c   1.000
_cell.angle_alpha   90.00
_cell.angle_beta   90.00
_cell.angle_gamma   90.00
#
_symmetry.space_group_name_H-M   'P 1'
#
loop_
_entity.id
_entity.type
_entity.pdbx_description
1 polymer ?
#
loop_
_entity_poly.entity_id
_entity_poly.type
_entity_poly.pdbx_seq_one_letter_code
_entity_poly.pdbx_strand_id
1 'polypeptide(L)'
;MESLGIKIVKLLLAVSLAGGPVFAVPPSFHGAFLSQGTELRRGLPGLGENAIPAWFGEYRFTIPEGPSSFSVWATNEGLYFSPQEWTSRTWGTLRGLEKNDPRGTLVVLPTPQGFVGGQWNVFFLIPPTKKPASPGTSVENVLFRAYLDRFTYFLANVQRVSDVSLPALIEF
;
A
#
# COMPACT_ATOMS: atom_id res chain seq x y z
N MET A 1 -41.70 10.10 32.09
CA MET A 1 -41.36 8.68 31.85
C MET A 1 -41.63 8.40 30.38
N GLU A 2 -40.65 8.64 29.51
CA GLU A 2 -40.67 8.17 28.13
C GLU A 2 -39.33 7.49 27.87
N SER A 3 -39.42 6.23 27.51
CA SER A 3 -38.34 5.24 27.47
C SER A 3 -37.51 5.40 26.20
N LEU A 4 -36.18 5.41 26.37
CA LEU A 4 -35.18 5.36 25.30
C LEU A 4 -35.44 4.17 24.35
N GLY A 5 -35.70 4.48 23.08
CA GLY A 5 -35.72 3.51 21.99
C GLY A 5 -34.30 3.17 21.54
N ILE A 6 -33.73 2.09 22.08
CA ILE A 6 -32.48 1.50 21.59
C ILE A 6 -32.77 0.81 20.24
N LYS A 7 -32.29 1.41 19.15
CA LYS A 7 -32.26 0.76 17.82
C LYS A 7 -31.16 -0.28 17.81
N ILE A 8 -31.54 -1.55 17.97
CA ILE A 8 -30.65 -2.71 17.81
C ILE A 8 -30.26 -2.83 16.33
N VAL A 9 -28.98 -2.58 16.03
CA VAL A 9 -28.38 -2.86 14.72
C VAL A 9 -28.20 -4.37 14.60
N LYS A 10 -28.91 -4.99 13.65
CA LYS A 10 -28.71 -6.40 13.27
C LYS A 10 -27.34 -6.55 12.61
N LEU A 11 -26.38 -7.11 13.34
CA LEU A 11 -25.11 -7.57 12.79
C LEU A 11 -25.36 -8.94 12.12
N LEU A 12 -25.30 -9.00 10.78
CA LEU A 12 -25.31 -10.28 10.07
C LEU A 12 -23.92 -10.91 10.20
N LEU A 13 -23.82 -11.97 10.99
CA LEU A 13 -22.65 -12.86 11.00
C LEU A 13 -22.80 -13.85 9.84
N ALA A 14 -22.01 -13.69 8.78
CA ALA A 14 -21.84 -14.72 7.78
C ALA A 14 -20.60 -15.55 8.16
N VAL A 15 -20.82 -16.73 8.74
CA VAL A 15 -19.79 -17.75 8.92
C VAL A 15 -19.71 -18.54 7.61
N SER A 16 -18.65 -18.33 6.83
CA SER A 16 -18.32 -19.23 5.73
C SER A 16 -17.26 -20.22 6.20
N LEU A 17 -17.63 -21.49 6.16
CA LEU A 17 -16.76 -22.64 6.36
C LEU A 17 -15.71 -22.68 5.23
N ALA A 18 -14.46 -22.95 5.63
CA ALA A 18 -13.24 -23.10 4.80
C ALA A 18 -12.63 -21.82 4.20
N GLY A 19 -11.53 -21.35 4.78
CA GLY A 19 -10.58 -20.41 4.15
C GLY A 19 -10.24 -19.16 4.95
N GLY A 20 -9.60 -19.30 6.11
CA GLY A 20 -8.98 -18.20 6.87
C GLY A 20 -9.94 -17.12 7.41
N PRO A 21 -9.50 -16.26 8.35
CA PRO A 21 -10.28 -15.11 8.75
C PRO A 21 -10.36 -14.13 7.58
N VAL A 22 -11.50 -14.12 6.87
CA VAL A 22 -11.87 -13.02 5.99
C VAL A 22 -12.27 -11.87 6.91
N PHE A 23 -11.33 -10.96 7.18
CA PHE A 23 -11.63 -9.71 7.86
C PHE A 23 -12.58 -8.91 6.96
N ALA A 24 -13.87 -8.96 7.28
CA ALA A 24 -14.88 -8.13 6.63
C ALA A 24 -14.59 -6.67 7.03
N VAL A 25 -14.20 -5.88 6.05
CA VAL A 25 -13.98 -4.44 6.23
C VAL A 25 -15.31 -3.79 6.63
N PRO A 26 -15.36 -3.01 7.72
CA PRO A 26 -16.55 -2.23 8.05
C PRO A 26 -16.91 -1.34 6.85
N PRO A 27 -18.20 -1.23 6.46
CA PRO A 27 -18.62 -0.42 5.32
C PRO A 27 -18.30 1.09 5.47
N SER A 28 -17.87 1.52 6.65
CA SER A 28 -17.43 2.89 6.97
C SER A 28 -15.91 3.06 7.05
N PHE A 29 -15.12 2.00 6.87
CA PHE A 29 -13.67 2.10 6.91
C PHE A 29 -13.14 2.69 5.62
N HIS A 30 -12.55 3.88 5.73
CA HIS A 30 -11.86 4.56 4.65
C HIS A 30 -10.37 4.25 4.80
N GLY A 31 -9.93 3.20 4.11
CA GLY A 31 -8.56 2.74 4.23
C GLY A 31 -8.28 1.43 3.49
N ALA A 32 -7.04 0.97 3.59
CA ALA A 32 -6.57 -0.29 3.05
C ALA A 32 -6.01 -1.20 4.14
N PHE A 33 -6.23 -2.50 4.02
CA PHE A 33 -5.70 -3.51 4.94
C PHE A 33 -4.79 -4.47 4.19
N LEU A 34 -3.76 -4.94 4.89
CA LEU A 34 -2.82 -5.93 4.38
C LEU A 34 -3.51 -7.30 4.30
N SER A 35 -3.77 -7.75 3.08
CA SER A 35 -4.45 -9.03 2.79
C SER A 35 -3.48 -10.20 2.63
N GLN A 36 -2.26 -9.92 2.18
CA GLN A 36 -1.15 -10.86 2.19
C GLN A 36 -0.04 -10.25 3.05
N GLY A 37 0.37 -10.99 4.09
CA GLY A 37 1.34 -10.55 5.09
C GLY A 37 2.69 -10.12 4.51
N THR A 38 3.53 -9.54 5.36
CA THR A 38 4.88 -9.12 4.96
C THR A 38 5.73 -10.34 4.65
N GLU A 39 6.03 -10.55 3.38
CA GLU A 39 6.82 -11.68 2.89
C GLU A 39 8.07 -11.18 2.19
N LEU A 40 9.22 -11.80 2.46
CA LEU A 40 10.42 -11.51 1.69
C LEU A 40 10.31 -12.17 0.30
N ARG A 41 10.31 -11.36 -0.75
CA ARG A 41 10.32 -11.83 -2.14
C ARG A 41 11.54 -11.32 -2.89
N ARG A 42 11.96 -12.07 -3.90
CA ARG A 42 12.97 -11.62 -4.86
C ARG A 42 12.29 -11.12 -6.12
N GLY A 43 12.80 -10.02 -6.65
CA GLY A 43 12.26 -9.41 -7.85
C GLY A 43 11.46 -8.16 -7.52
N LEU A 44 11.85 -7.05 -8.13
CA LEU A 44 11.10 -5.80 -8.10
C LEU A 44 10.37 -5.58 -9.44
N PRO A 45 9.10 -5.16 -9.41
CA PRO A 45 8.39 -4.88 -10.65
C PRO A 45 9.05 -3.73 -11.41
N GLY A 46 9.10 -3.84 -12.75
CA GLY A 46 9.64 -2.80 -13.61
C GLY A 46 11.17 -2.73 -13.71
N LEU A 47 11.91 -3.58 -13.00
CA LEU A 47 13.38 -3.63 -12.98
C LEU A 47 13.97 -4.94 -13.57
N GLY A 48 13.22 -5.61 -14.45
CA GLY A 48 13.62 -6.86 -15.12
C GLY A 48 13.66 -8.08 -14.18
N GLU A 49 14.16 -9.20 -14.69
CA GLU A 49 14.46 -10.38 -13.87
C GLU A 49 15.67 -10.07 -12.98
N ASN A 50 15.41 -9.67 -11.75
CA ASN A 50 16.46 -9.39 -10.77
C ASN A 50 16.22 -10.17 -9.47
N ALA A 51 17.31 -10.46 -8.76
CA ALA A 51 17.27 -11.18 -7.49
C ALA A 51 17.14 -10.24 -6.28
N ILE A 52 16.71 -8.99 -6.50
CA ILE A 52 16.70 -7.94 -5.49
C ILE A 52 15.70 -8.32 -4.39
N PRO A 53 16.13 -8.46 -3.13
CA PRO A 53 15.24 -8.77 -2.04
C PRO A 53 14.36 -7.55 -1.70
N ALA A 54 13.07 -7.81 -1.51
CA ALA A 54 12.11 -6.80 -1.09
C ALA A 54 11.02 -7.40 -0.21
N TRP A 55 10.57 -6.63 0.77
CA TRP A 55 9.39 -6.95 1.56
C TRP A 55 8.15 -6.68 0.73
N PHE A 56 7.34 -7.70 0.51
CA PHE A 56 6.13 -7.65 -0.30
C PHE A 56 4.87 -7.68 0.56
N GLY A 57 3.84 -6.98 0.09
CA GLY A 57 2.49 -7.07 0.64
C GLY A 57 1.42 -6.70 -0.38
N GLU A 58 0.25 -7.33 -0.27
CA GLU A 58 -0.94 -6.98 -1.07
C GLU A 58 -1.99 -6.35 -0.17
N TYR A 59 -2.47 -5.18 -0.57
CA TYR A 59 -3.47 -4.42 0.16
C TYR A 59 -4.82 -4.48 -0.55
N ARG A 60 -5.88 -4.52 0.24
CA ARG A 60 -7.26 -4.46 -0.24
C ARG A 60 -7.98 -3.29 0.39
N PHE A 61 -8.85 -2.67 -0.39
CA PHE A 61 -9.66 -1.53 0.02
C PHE A 61 -10.96 -1.52 -0.79
N THR A 62 -11.91 -0.69 -0.38
CA THR A 62 -13.18 -0.52 -1.11
C THR A 62 -13.27 0.93 -1.58
N ILE A 63 -13.57 1.10 -2.86
CA ILE A 63 -13.94 2.39 -3.46
C ILE A 63 -15.42 2.33 -3.86
N PRO A 64 -16.08 3.46 -4.17
CA PRO A 64 -17.48 3.45 -4.61
C PRO A 64 -17.77 2.50 -5.78
N GLU A 65 -16.78 2.26 -6.64
CA GLU A 65 -16.85 1.36 -7.79
C GLU A 65 -16.71 -0.13 -7.45
N GLY A 66 -16.36 -0.47 -6.21
CA GLY A 66 -16.21 -1.85 -5.73
C GLY A 66 -14.89 -2.13 -5.00
N PRO A 67 -14.61 -3.41 -4.69
CA PRO A 67 -13.36 -3.80 -4.08
C PRO A 67 -12.19 -3.55 -5.04
N SER A 68 -11.08 -3.06 -4.48
CA SER A 68 -9.85 -2.75 -5.20
C SER A 68 -8.64 -3.25 -4.40
N SER A 69 -7.49 -3.32 -5.07
CA SER A 69 -6.23 -3.73 -4.45
C SER A 69 -5.04 -3.00 -5.03
N PHE A 70 -3.94 -3.02 -4.29
CA PHE A 70 -2.62 -2.63 -4.79
C PHE A 70 -1.56 -3.51 -4.15
N SER A 71 -0.41 -3.61 -4.79
CA SER A 71 0.74 -4.35 -4.28
C SER A 71 1.86 -3.41 -3.91
N VAL A 72 2.61 -3.75 -2.87
CA VAL A 72 3.77 -2.99 -2.40
C VAL A 72 5.00 -3.87 -2.32
N TRP A 73 6.14 -3.30 -2.69
CA TRP A 73 7.47 -3.83 -2.40
C TRP A 73 8.30 -2.77 -1.71
N ALA A 74 9.01 -3.10 -0.64
CA ALA A 74 9.95 -2.20 0.02
C ALA A 74 11.35 -2.83 0.05
N THR A 75 12.35 -2.10 -0.43
CA THR A 75 13.75 -2.52 -0.39
C THR A 75 14.65 -1.38 0.06
N ASN A 76 15.76 -1.69 0.72
CA ASN A 76 16.82 -0.73 1.04
C ASN A 76 18.04 -0.87 0.11
N GLU A 77 17.93 -1.68 -0.93
CA GLU A 77 19.00 -1.87 -1.91
C GLU A 77 19.21 -0.60 -2.75
N GLY A 78 20.44 -0.39 -3.20
CA GLY A 78 20.79 0.69 -4.13
C GLY A 78 20.25 0.40 -5.52
N LEU A 79 19.33 1.23 -6.01
CA LEU A 79 18.66 1.01 -7.30
C LEU A 79 19.07 2.07 -8.32
N TYR A 80 19.21 1.63 -9.57
CA TYR A 80 19.36 2.50 -10.73
C TYR A 80 18.08 2.48 -11.56
N PHE A 81 17.52 3.67 -11.82
CA PHE A 81 16.33 3.84 -12.63
C PHE A 81 16.72 4.50 -13.95
N SER A 82 16.51 3.79 -15.07
CA SER A 82 16.75 4.36 -16.40
C SER A 82 15.78 5.51 -16.67
N PRO A 83 16.25 6.74 -16.96
CA PRO A 83 15.38 7.88 -17.24
C PRO A 83 14.60 7.73 -18.56
N GLN A 84 14.93 6.74 -19.39
CA GLN A 84 14.18 6.41 -20.61
C GLN A 84 12.92 5.60 -20.30
N GLU A 85 12.88 4.91 -19.15
CA GLU A 85 11.76 4.05 -18.76
C GLU A 85 10.97 4.60 -17.58
N TRP A 86 11.62 5.39 -16.73
CA TRP A 86 11.04 5.96 -15.51
C TRP A 86 10.94 7.46 -15.61
N THR A 87 9.76 7.98 -15.34
CA THR A 87 9.46 9.42 -15.39
C THR A 87 9.39 9.98 -13.97
N SER A 88 10.03 11.12 -13.71
CA SER A 88 9.88 11.80 -12.42
C SER A 88 8.48 12.39 -12.29
N ARG A 89 7.84 12.15 -11.16
CA ARG A 89 6.53 12.72 -10.83
C ARG A 89 6.43 13.16 -9.39
N THR A 90 5.53 14.10 -9.15
CA THR A 90 5.21 14.63 -7.84
C THR A 90 3.75 14.38 -7.50
N TRP A 91 3.50 13.81 -6.32
CA TRP A 91 2.18 13.64 -5.71
C TRP A 91 2.13 14.52 -4.46
N GLY A 92 1.52 15.71 -4.56
CA GLY A 92 1.54 16.69 -3.48
C GLY A 92 2.98 17.12 -3.14
N THR A 93 3.47 16.74 -1.96
CA THR A 93 4.86 16.98 -1.51
C THR A 93 5.78 15.78 -1.74
N LEU A 94 5.24 14.64 -2.17
CA LEU A 94 6.00 13.41 -2.41
C LEU A 94 6.58 13.45 -3.80
N ARG A 95 7.90 13.29 -3.90
CA ARG A 95 8.61 13.18 -5.18
C ARG A 95 9.06 11.74 -5.38
N GLY A 96 8.79 11.21 -6.57
CA GLY A 96 9.17 9.84 -6.91
C GLY A 96 9.31 9.63 -8.40
N LEU A 97 9.28 8.36 -8.78
CA LEU A 97 9.34 7.91 -10.15
C LEU A 97 8.08 7.12 -10.49
N GLU A 98 7.65 7.20 -11.74
CA GLU A 98 6.57 6.36 -12.27
C GLU A 98 6.99 5.67 -13.57
N LYS A 99 6.37 4.51 -13.82
CA LYS A 99 6.50 3.74 -15.06
C LYS A 99 5.18 3.04 -15.36
N ASN A 100 4.81 2.98 -16.63
CA ASN A 100 3.69 2.15 -17.05
C ASN A 100 4.13 0.68 -17.10
N ASP A 101 3.37 -0.20 -16.46
CA ASP A 101 3.54 -1.66 -16.46
C ASP A 101 2.28 -2.28 -17.09
N PRO A 102 2.37 -3.43 -17.78
CA PRO A 102 1.20 -4.10 -18.33
C PRO A 102 0.10 -4.41 -17.29
N ARG A 103 0.45 -4.48 -16.00
CA ARG A 103 -0.47 -4.73 -14.89
C ARG A 103 -1.02 -3.45 -14.24
N GLY A 104 -0.52 -2.27 -14.62
CA GLY A 104 -0.92 -0.99 -14.02
C GLY A 104 0.19 0.06 -13.99
N THR A 105 0.07 1.04 -13.10
CA THR A 105 1.09 2.07 -12.91
C THR A 105 2.01 1.66 -11.77
N LEU A 106 3.32 1.60 -12.05
CA LEU A 106 4.34 1.47 -11.03
C LEU A 106 4.75 2.85 -10.54
N VAL A 107 4.77 3.02 -9.23
CA VAL A 107 5.22 4.22 -8.55
C VAL A 107 6.31 3.84 -7.56
N VAL A 108 7.42 4.57 -7.55
CA VAL A 108 8.50 4.40 -6.58
C VAL A 108 8.66 5.66 -5.77
N LEU A 109 8.52 5.52 -4.45
CA LEU A 109 8.70 6.61 -3.50
C LEU A 109 9.83 6.26 -2.53
N PRO A 110 10.86 7.10 -2.42
CA PRO A 110 11.88 6.93 -1.42
C PRO A 110 11.37 7.37 -0.04
N THR A 111 11.78 6.67 1.01
CA THR A 111 11.68 7.17 2.38
C THR A 111 12.75 8.23 2.65
N PRO A 112 12.64 9.03 3.72
CA PRO A 112 13.77 9.79 4.26
C PRO A 112 14.98 8.87 4.54
N GLN A 113 16.17 9.47 4.57
CA GLN A 113 17.38 8.77 5.00
C GLN A 113 17.42 8.62 6.53
N GLY A 114 18.23 7.69 7.02
CA GLY A 114 18.50 7.53 8.46
C GLY A 114 17.83 6.33 9.14
N PHE A 115 17.17 5.46 8.37
CA PHE A 115 16.63 4.20 8.89
C PHE A 115 17.65 3.07 8.86
N VAL A 116 17.37 2.00 9.60
CA VAL A 116 18.13 0.75 9.50
C VAL A 116 18.16 0.29 8.04
N GLY A 117 19.37 0.00 7.54
CA GLY A 117 19.60 -0.36 6.14
C GLY A 117 19.70 0.82 5.18
N GLY A 118 19.53 2.07 5.64
CA GLY A 118 19.68 3.28 4.83
C GLY A 118 18.35 3.82 4.29
N GLN A 119 18.37 4.31 3.06
CA GLN A 119 17.19 4.82 2.37
C GLN A 119 16.38 3.65 1.79
N TRP A 120 15.09 3.63 2.05
CA TRP A 120 14.19 2.62 1.49
C TRP A 120 13.50 3.15 0.24
N ASN A 121 13.31 2.29 -0.75
CA ASN A 121 12.49 2.53 -1.94
C ASN A 121 11.22 1.69 -1.82
N VAL A 122 10.07 2.36 -1.86
CA VAL A 122 8.74 1.73 -1.78
C VAL A 122 8.09 1.77 -3.16
N PHE A 123 7.88 0.60 -3.73
CA PHE A 123 7.21 0.38 -5.00
C PHE A 123 5.74 0.14 -4.75
N PHE A 124 4.87 0.84 -5.47
CA PHE A 124 3.44 0.59 -5.54
C PHE A 124 3.11 0.14 -6.95
N LEU A 125 2.39 -0.98 -7.09
CA LEU A 125 1.71 -1.33 -8.33
C LEU A 125 0.22 -1.03 -8.17
N ILE A 126 -0.21 0.04 -8.82
CA ILE A 126 -1.61 0.49 -8.83
C ILE A 126 -2.28 -0.09 -10.08
N PRO A 127 -3.24 -1.01 -9.97
CA PRO A 127 -3.94 -1.55 -11.12
C PRO A 127 -4.68 -0.45 -11.90
N PRO A 128 -4.90 -0.63 -13.20
CA PRO A 128 -5.65 0.34 -13.99
C PRO A 128 -7.07 0.49 -13.44
N THR A 129 -7.44 1.71 -13.05
CA THR A 129 -8.81 2.01 -12.65
C THR A 129 -9.68 2.15 -13.91
N LYS A 130 -10.93 1.68 -13.84
CA LYS A 130 -11.88 1.80 -14.96
C LYS A 130 -12.31 3.25 -15.25
N LYS A 131 -11.90 4.23 -14.44
CA LYS A 131 -12.20 5.64 -14.63
C LYS A 131 -11.01 6.49 -14.13
N PRO A 132 -10.52 7.46 -14.92
CA PRO A 132 -9.50 8.38 -14.45
C PRO A 132 -10.06 9.18 -13.27
N ALA A 133 -9.36 9.19 -12.14
CA ALA A 133 -9.73 10.02 -11.01
C ALA A 133 -9.78 11.49 -11.46
N SER A 134 -10.85 12.19 -11.08
CA SER A 134 -10.97 13.63 -11.34
C SER A 134 -9.75 14.37 -10.79
N PRO A 135 -9.25 15.41 -11.50
CA PRO A 135 -8.09 16.17 -11.04
C PRO A 135 -8.47 16.98 -9.79
N GLY A 136 -7.79 16.67 -8.68
CA GLY A 136 -7.96 17.32 -7.38
C GLY A 136 -7.93 16.28 -6.27
N THR A 137 -6.79 16.10 -5.61
CA THR A 137 -6.51 15.05 -4.61
C THR A 137 -6.78 13.63 -5.15
N SER A 138 -5.90 13.12 -6.03
CA SER A 138 -5.95 11.70 -6.38
C SER A 138 -5.82 10.88 -5.10
N VAL A 139 -6.72 9.92 -4.90
CA VAL A 139 -6.71 8.95 -3.78
C VAL A 139 -5.31 8.39 -3.55
N GLU A 140 -4.54 8.22 -4.64
CA GLU A 140 -3.12 7.87 -4.64
C GLU A 140 -2.26 8.76 -3.73
N ASN A 141 -2.39 10.10 -3.79
CA ASN A 141 -1.58 10.99 -2.97
C ASN A 141 -1.85 10.78 -1.47
N VAL A 142 -3.13 10.66 -1.09
CA VAL A 142 -3.51 10.44 0.31
C VAL A 142 -3.04 9.06 0.76
N LEU A 143 -3.25 8.03 -0.08
CA LEU A 143 -2.79 6.67 0.15
C LEU A 143 -1.27 6.58 0.33
N PHE A 144 -0.48 7.16 -0.59
CA PHE A 144 0.97 7.12 -0.55
C PHE A 144 1.51 7.80 0.69
N ARG A 145 0.94 8.95 1.06
CA ARG A 145 1.33 9.66 2.26
C ARG A 145 1.00 8.85 3.51
N ALA A 146 -0.23 8.36 3.64
CA ALA A 146 -0.64 7.54 4.79
C ALA A 146 0.22 6.27 4.91
N TYR A 147 0.52 5.61 3.79
CA TYR A 147 1.42 4.47 3.75
C TYR A 147 2.82 4.84 4.26
N LEU A 148 3.44 5.86 3.65
CA LEU A 148 4.83 6.22 3.93
C LEU A 148 4.99 6.71 5.36
N ASP A 149 4.06 7.50 5.89
CA ASP A 149 4.09 7.96 7.27
C ASP A 149 4.10 6.77 8.24
N ARG A 150 3.22 5.78 7.98
CA ARG A 150 3.13 4.59 8.82
C ARG A 150 4.32 3.66 8.68
N PHE A 151 4.81 3.46 7.46
CA PHE A 151 5.98 2.63 7.19
C PHE A 151 7.25 3.25 7.79
N THR A 152 7.43 4.56 7.64
CA THR A 152 8.53 5.33 8.25
C THR A 152 8.51 5.22 9.78
N TYR A 153 7.32 5.28 10.39
CA TYR A 153 7.17 5.02 11.81
C TYR A 153 7.66 3.61 12.21
N PHE A 154 7.30 2.56 11.46
CA PHE A 154 7.82 1.22 11.75
C PHE A 154 9.33 1.12 11.55
N LEU A 155 9.86 1.70 10.46
CA LEU A 155 11.30 1.74 10.20
C LEU A 155 12.10 2.45 11.31
N ALA A 156 11.52 3.45 11.97
CA ALA A 156 12.16 4.13 13.09
C ALA A 156 12.29 3.25 14.35
N ASN A 157 11.51 2.17 14.44
CA ASN A 157 11.44 1.30 15.62
C ASN A 157 12.14 -0.06 15.42
N VAL A 158 12.57 -0.39 14.20
CA VAL A 158 13.30 -1.64 13.94
C VAL A 158 14.77 -1.53 14.34
N GLN A 159 15.33 -2.64 14.83
CA GLN A 159 16.76 -2.74 15.14
C GLN A 159 17.55 -3.41 14.02
N ARG A 160 16.89 -4.29 13.25
CA ARG A 160 17.50 -5.04 12.15
C ARG A 160 16.59 -4.98 10.92
N VAL A 161 17.20 -5.13 9.74
CA VAL A 161 16.47 -5.19 8.46
C VAL A 161 15.48 -6.37 8.43
N SER A 162 15.79 -7.46 9.13
CA SER A 162 14.91 -8.63 9.28
C SER A 162 13.62 -8.36 10.05
N ASP A 163 13.58 -7.27 10.84
CA ASP A 163 12.45 -6.96 11.72
C ASP A 163 11.44 -6.02 11.03
N VAL A 164 11.76 -5.60 9.80
CA VAL A 164 10.90 -4.73 9.00
C VAL A 164 9.60 -5.42 8.67
N SER A 165 8.51 -4.70 8.88
CA SER A 165 7.16 -5.13 8.54
C SER A 165 6.45 -4.02 7.76
N LEU A 166 5.58 -4.41 6.83
CA LEU A 166 4.71 -3.50 6.13
C LEU A 166 3.49 -3.17 7.01
N PRO A 167 2.91 -1.96 6.91
CA PRO A 167 1.75 -1.59 7.70
C PRO A 167 0.56 -2.54 7.52
N ALA A 168 0.02 -3.07 8.62
CA ALA A 168 -1.17 -3.92 8.54
C ALA A 168 -2.43 -3.16 8.09
N LEU A 169 -2.51 -1.86 8.43
CA LEU A 169 -3.64 -0.98 8.17
C LEU A 169 -3.13 0.39 7.72
N ILE A 170 -3.83 0.96 6.75
CA ILE A 170 -3.59 2.31 6.22
C ILE A 170 -4.93 3.03 6.22
N GLU A 171 -5.03 4.14 6.93
CA GLU A 171 -6.25 4.96 7.03
C GLU A 171 -6.06 6.22 6.20
N PHE A 172 -7.04 6.58 5.36
CA PHE A 172 -6.96 7.73 4.45
C PHE A 172 -8.32 8.30 4.05
#